data_AF-A0A7D9K3A1-F1
#
_entry.id   AF-A0A7D9K3A1-F1
#
_cell.length_a   1.000
_cell.length_b   1.000
_cell.length_c   1.000
_cell.angle_alpha   90.00
_cell.angle_beta   90.00
_cell.angle_gamma   90.00
#
_symmetry.space_group_name_H-M   'P 1'
#
loop_
_entity.id
_entity.type
_entity.pdbx_description
1 polymer ?
#
loop_
_entity_poly.entity_id
_entity_poly.type
_entity_poly.pdbx_seq_one_letter_code
_entity_poly.pdbx_strand_id
1 'polypeptide(L)'
;MAFESKDDAKKRNEMSNGLKKRNPVGNVNNRVFEREKMKEEIESYPDGIAVNWSDLSGRHNITNTKGELAKNGGQIAQEWLKKEGVNIDRFKRKNDGSDIRVRRKKLRGQGGEIMVATPQNIDKVKAEIRKKISSGEYTVGQQIAPRKYEKMALNENGEIVRSEFVVEGRKQPLVEIRERTLKSQEKHMRQRCDDEYDKMTSESLITCLKAINEYHEDENVQSMRDRLKDIERTRHLCNS
;
A
#
# COMPACT_ATOMS: atom_id res chain seq x y z
N MET A 1 -36.17 12.05 -8.04
CA MET A 1 -35.68 10.75 -7.55
C MET A 1 -34.26 10.94 -7.03
N ALA A 2 -34.15 11.34 -5.76
CA ALA A 2 -32.91 11.46 -5.02
C ALA A 2 -32.40 10.06 -4.72
N PHE A 3 -31.23 9.75 -5.24
CA PHE A 3 -30.54 8.51 -4.90
C PHE A 3 -30.01 8.62 -3.47
N GLU A 4 -30.50 7.75 -2.58
CA GLU A 4 -29.98 7.57 -1.23
C GLU A 4 -28.46 7.32 -1.29
N SER A 5 -27.66 8.06 -0.53
CA SER A 5 -26.22 7.83 -0.48
C SER A 5 -25.93 6.47 0.16
N LYS A 6 -24.80 5.84 -0.19
CA LYS A 6 -24.42 4.54 0.41
C LYS A 6 -24.30 4.60 1.93
N ASP A 7 -23.97 5.76 2.48
CA ASP A 7 -23.82 5.95 3.92
C ASP A 7 -25.18 6.13 4.59
N ASP A 8 -26.14 6.78 3.92
CA ASP A 8 -27.51 6.89 4.40
C ASP A 8 -28.24 5.54 4.35
N ALA A 9 -28.02 4.76 3.29
CA ALA A 9 -28.53 3.39 3.17
C ALA A 9 -27.94 2.45 4.23
N LYS A 10 -26.68 2.66 4.65
CA LYS A 10 -26.08 1.93 5.77
C LYS A 10 -26.71 2.33 7.09
N LYS A 11 -26.79 3.63 7.39
CA LYS A 11 -27.40 4.14 8.63
C LYS A 11 -28.86 3.71 8.77
N ARG A 12 -29.63 3.72 7.68
CA ARG A 12 -31.01 3.22 7.70
C ARG A 12 -31.08 1.74 8.00
N ASN A 13 -30.23 0.90 7.39
CA ASN A 13 -30.14 -0.52 7.72
C ASN A 13 -29.69 -0.77 9.16
N GLU A 14 -28.80 0.07 9.69
CA GLU A 14 -28.35 0.03 11.08
C GLU A 14 -29.47 0.37 12.07
N MET A 15 -30.34 1.31 11.72
CA MET A 15 -31.49 1.73 12.54
C MET A 15 -32.72 0.83 12.39
N SER A 16 -32.99 0.29 11.19
CA SER A 16 -34.20 -0.51 10.92
C SER A 16 -34.07 -1.96 11.37
N ASN A 17 -32.85 -2.50 11.35
CA ASN A 17 -32.52 -3.82 11.88
C ASN A 17 -31.38 -3.61 12.86
N GLY A 18 -31.68 -3.36 14.14
CA GLY A 18 -30.66 -3.30 15.19
C GLY A 18 -29.68 -4.44 14.97
N LEU A 19 -28.45 -4.11 14.56
CA LEU A 19 -27.52 -5.02 13.91
C LEU A 19 -27.21 -6.20 14.84
N LYS A 20 -27.99 -7.29 14.76
CA LYS A 20 -27.51 -8.59 15.17
C LYS A 20 -26.41 -8.93 14.17
N LYS A 21 -25.17 -8.62 14.54
CA LYS A 21 -23.97 -9.08 13.83
C LYS A 21 -24.22 -10.54 13.49
N ARG A 22 -24.18 -10.89 12.19
CA ARG A 22 -24.34 -12.28 11.76
C ARG A 22 -23.35 -13.11 12.55
N ASN A 23 -23.83 -13.95 13.47
CA ASN A 23 -22.96 -14.86 14.20
C ASN A 23 -22.67 -16.04 13.25
N PRO A 24 -21.45 -16.16 12.68
CA PRO A 24 -21.13 -17.20 11.72
C PRO A 24 -21.08 -18.60 12.36
N VAL A 25 -21.04 -18.65 13.70
CA VAL A 25 -20.85 -19.85 14.51
C VAL A 25 -22.19 -20.44 14.96
N GLY A 26 -23.22 -19.59 15.10
CA GLY A 26 -24.54 -19.97 15.62
C GLY A 26 -24.51 -20.27 17.12
N ASN A 27 -25.50 -21.02 17.62
CA ASN A 27 -25.50 -21.42 19.02
C ASN A 27 -24.48 -22.54 19.27
N VAL A 28 -23.36 -22.17 19.92
CA VAL A 28 -22.25 -23.07 20.28
C VAL A 28 -22.70 -24.20 21.21
N ASN A 29 -23.71 -23.97 22.05
CA ASN A 29 -24.17 -24.96 23.04
C ASN A 29 -24.83 -26.18 22.39
N ASN A 30 -25.37 -26.01 21.18
CA ASN A 30 -26.03 -27.08 20.42
C ASN A 30 -25.03 -27.99 19.68
N ARG A 31 -23.73 -27.85 19.95
CA ARG A 31 -22.65 -28.62 19.30
C ARG A 31 -22.08 -29.64 20.29
N VAL A 32 -21.76 -30.83 19.76
CA VAL A 32 -21.16 -31.94 20.50
C VAL A 32 -19.67 -31.98 20.22
N PHE A 33 -18.85 -31.88 21.27
CA PHE A 33 -17.38 -31.98 21.21
C PHE A 33 -16.75 -32.14 22.61
N GLU A 34 -15.48 -32.54 22.65
CA GLU A 34 -14.69 -32.78 23.87
C GLU A 34 -14.21 -31.47 24.53
N ARG A 35 -15.15 -30.78 25.20
CA ARG A 35 -14.96 -29.44 25.79
C ARG A 35 -13.80 -29.35 26.79
N GLU A 36 -13.78 -30.26 27.77
CA GLU A 36 -12.83 -30.21 28.89
C GLU A 36 -11.40 -30.50 28.43
N LYS A 37 -11.21 -31.58 27.66
CA LYS A 37 -9.91 -31.93 27.07
C LYS A 37 -9.35 -30.83 26.17
N MET A 38 -10.21 -30.16 25.40
CA MET A 38 -9.82 -29.03 24.57
C MET A 38 -9.32 -27.86 25.40
N LYS A 39 -9.99 -27.57 26.52
CA LYS A 39 -9.60 -26.48 27.42
C LYS A 39 -8.24 -26.77 28.07
N GLU A 40 -8.05 -27.97 28.59
CA GLU A 40 -6.78 -28.41 29.20
C GLU A 40 -5.62 -28.35 28.21
N GLU A 41 -5.81 -28.84 26.97
CA GLU A 41 -4.76 -28.79 25.94
C GLU A 41 -4.35 -27.35 25.64
N ILE A 42 -5.31 -26.42 25.54
CA ILE A 42 -5.03 -25.02 25.20
C ILE A 42 -4.43 -24.26 26.38
N GLU A 43 -4.83 -24.58 27.61
CA GLU A 43 -4.23 -24.00 28.82
C GLU A 43 -2.78 -24.46 29.03
N SER A 44 -2.42 -25.64 28.53
CA SER A 44 -1.04 -26.14 28.55
C SER A 44 -0.09 -25.41 27.57
N TYR A 45 -0.63 -24.73 26.55
CA TYR A 45 0.19 -24.07 25.54
C TYR A 45 0.83 -22.78 26.06
N PRO A 46 2.12 -22.54 25.79
CA PRO A 46 2.76 -21.28 26.16
C PRO A 46 2.27 -20.12 25.28
N ASP A 47 2.40 -18.92 25.83
CA ASP A 47 2.01 -17.68 25.19
C ASP A 47 2.79 -17.44 23.88
N GLY A 48 2.11 -16.87 22.88
CA GLY A 48 2.69 -16.52 21.58
C GLY A 48 2.73 -17.65 20.55
N ILE A 49 2.34 -18.88 20.90
CA ILE A 49 2.23 -19.98 19.93
C ILE A 49 1.06 -19.76 18.98
N ALA A 50 1.30 -19.99 17.69
CA ALA A 50 0.28 -20.00 16.66
C ALA A 50 -0.53 -21.30 16.69
N VAL A 51 -1.73 -21.25 17.27
CA VAL A 51 -2.65 -22.38 17.31
C VAL A 51 -3.38 -22.55 15.97
N ASN A 52 -3.34 -23.77 15.41
CA ASN A 52 -4.16 -24.13 14.24
C ASN A 52 -5.56 -24.57 14.69
N TRP A 53 -6.48 -23.60 14.77
CA TRP A 53 -7.84 -23.81 15.26
C TRP A 53 -8.66 -24.82 14.45
N SER A 54 -8.42 -24.94 13.15
CA SER A 54 -9.12 -25.93 12.31
C SER A 54 -8.68 -27.35 12.65
N ASP A 55 -7.37 -27.55 12.86
CA ASP A 55 -6.83 -28.85 13.24
C ASP A 55 -7.27 -29.25 14.65
N LEU A 56 -7.23 -28.30 15.59
CA LEU A 56 -7.75 -28.47 16.95
C LEU A 56 -9.23 -28.90 16.93
N SER A 57 -10.04 -28.30 16.06
CA SER A 57 -11.45 -28.70 15.91
C SER A 57 -11.65 -30.11 15.35
N GLY A 58 -10.70 -30.59 14.53
CA GLY A 58 -10.68 -31.97 14.05
C GLY A 58 -10.32 -32.95 15.15
N ARG A 59 -9.27 -32.67 15.94
CA ARG A 59 -8.82 -33.54 17.05
C ARG A 59 -9.89 -33.74 18.12
N HIS A 60 -10.62 -32.67 18.45
CA HIS A 60 -11.69 -32.68 19.47
C HIS A 60 -13.08 -32.98 18.92
N ASN A 61 -13.17 -33.47 17.67
CA ASN A 61 -14.40 -33.91 17.02
C ASN A 61 -15.54 -32.88 17.09
N ILE A 62 -15.27 -31.61 16.71
CA ILE A 62 -16.33 -30.60 16.66
C ILE A 62 -17.30 -30.89 15.52
N THR A 63 -18.48 -31.39 15.87
CA THR A 63 -19.48 -31.83 14.91
C THR A 63 -20.61 -30.81 14.69
N ASN A 64 -21.21 -30.89 13.50
CA ASN A 64 -22.44 -30.21 13.16
C ASN A 64 -23.66 -30.92 13.76
N THR A 65 -24.84 -30.30 13.67
CA THR A 65 -26.12 -30.93 14.09
C THR A 65 -26.43 -32.24 13.36
N LYS A 66 -25.72 -32.53 12.25
CA LYS A 66 -25.80 -33.76 11.46
C LYS A 66 -24.74 -34.82 11.83
N GLY A 67 -23.89 -34.57 12.82
CA GLY A 67 -22.82 -35.48 13.24
C GLY A 67 -21.53 -35.44 12.40
N GLU A 68 -21.50 -34.65 11.31
CA GLU A 68 -20.29 -34.46 10.49
C GLU A 68 -19.36 -33.39 11.08
N LEU A 69 -18.05 -33.46 10.79
CA LEU A 69 -17.08 -32.42 11.16
C LEU A 69 -17.50 -31.03 10.66
N ALA A 70 -17.53 -30.06 11.57
CA ALA A 70 -17.96 -28.71 11.27
C ALA A 70 -16.93 -27.98 10.38
N LYS A 71 -17.36 -27.52 9.19
CA LYS A 71 -16.53 -26.70 8.29
C LYS A 71 -16.03 -25.40 8.94
N ASN A 72 -16.77 -24.89 9.91
CA ASN A 72 -16.42 -23.73 10.75
C ASN A 72 -15.95 -24.13 12.16
N GLY A 73 -15.51 -25.38 12.36
CA GLY A 73 -15.10 -25.94 13.66
C GLY A 73 -14.10 -25.07 14.42
N GLY A 74 -13.07 -24.55 13.74
CA GLY A 74 -12.09 -23.66 14.37
C GLY A 74 -12.68 -22.35 14.91
N GLN A 75 -13.72 -21.80 14.28
CA GLN A 75 -14.43 -20.62 14.79
C GLN A 75 -15.32 -20.97 15.99
N ILE A 76 -15.93 -22.16 15.98
CA ILE A 76 -16.72 -22.69 17.10
C ILE A 76 -15.84 -22.86 18.34
N ALA A 77 -14.66 -23.47 18.19
CA ALA A 77 -13.69 -23.62 19.27
C ALA A 77 -13.32 -22.28 19.90
N GLN A 78 -12.96 -21.29 19.06
CA GLN A 78 -12.59 -19.96 19.53
C GLN A 78 -13.73 -19.22 20.25
N GLU A 79 -14.96 -19.32 19.77
CA GLU A 79 -16.09 -18.66 20.45
C GLU A 79 -16.39 -19.34 21.79
N TRP A 80 -16.31 -20.67 21.86
CA TRP A 80 -16.52 -21.41 23.10
C TRP A 80 -15.48 -21.04 24.16
N LEU A 81 -14.20 -21.09 23.81
CA LEU A 81 -13.09 -20.78 24.73
C LEU A 81 -13.15 -19.34 25.24
N LYS A 82 -13.60 -18.38 24.41
CA LYS A 82 -13.86 -17.00 24.85
C LYS A 82 -14.97 -16.92 25.89
N LYS A 83 -16.02 -17.72 25.76
CA LYS A 83 -17.12 -17.78 26.75
C LYS A 83 -16.65 -18.40 28.06
N GLU A 84 -15.75 -19.37 28.00
CA GLU A 84 -15.12 -20.02 29.15
C GLU A 84 -14.02 -19.18 29.83
N GLY A 85 -13.74 -17.98 29.32
CA GLY A 85 -12.77 -17.05 29.91
C GLY A 85 -11.32 -17.25 29.47
N VAL A 86 -11.05 -18.11 28.48
CA VAL A 86 -9.69 -18.31 27.96
C VAL A 86 -9.29 -17.11 27.09
N ASN A 87 -8.16 -16.48 27.42
CA ASN A 87 -7.63 -15.37 26.65
C ASN A 87 -7.00 -15.83 25.32
N ILE A 88 -7.80 -15.88 24.25
CA ILE A 88 -7.35 -16.30 22.91
C ILE A 88 -6.29 -15.36 22.32
N ASP A 89 -6.25 -14.10 22.75
CA ASP A 89 -5.33 -13.12 22.18
C ASP A 89 -3.86 -13.43 22.52
N ARG A 90 -3.60 -14.28 23.53
CA ARG A 90 -2.26 -14.79 23.86
C ARG A 90 -1.64 -15.62 22.73
N PHE A 91 -2.45 -16.20 21.85
CA PHE A 91 -2.01 -17.04 20.73
C PHE A 91 -1.84 -16.28 19.42
N LYS A 92 -2.05 -14.95 19.42
CA LYS A 92 -1.80 -14.14 18.23
C LYS A 92 -0.29 -14.00 18.04
N ARG A 93 0.22 -14.41 16.87
CA ARG A 93 1.59 -14.09 16.47
C ARG A 93 1.78 -12.56 16.50
N LYS A 94 2.85 -12.11 17.15
CA LYS A 94 3.33 -10.74 17.00
C LYS A 94 3.79 -10.59 15.55
N ASN A 95 3.16 -9.68 14.83
CA ASN A 95 3.54 -9.40 13.45
C ASN A 95 4.75 -8.45 13.48
N ASP A 96 5.96 -9.00 13.33
CA ASP A 96 7.21 -8.21 13.31
C ASP A 96 7.44 -7.50 11.96
N GLY A 97 6.40 -7.35 11.13
CA GLY A 97 6.45 -6.68 9.83
C GLY A 97 7.16 -7.46 8.71
N SER A 98 7.91 -8.52 9.03
CA SER A 98 8.70 -9.32 8.08
C SER A 98 7.90 -10.41 7.35
N ASP A 99 6.81 -10.92 7.91
CA ASP A 99 5.98 -11.99 7.34
C ASP A 99 4.65 -11.46 6.79
N ILE A 100 4.68 -10.44 5.90
CA ILE A 100 3.48 -9.99 5.18
C ILE A 100 3.14 -11.04 4.12
N ARG A 101 2.46 -12.11 4.54
CA ARG A 101 1.94 -13.11 3.61
C ARG A 101 0.92 -12.47 2.70
N VAL A 102 1.24 -12.42 1.41
CA VAL A 102 0.29 -12.01 0.38
C VAL A 102 -0.86 -13.03 0.36
N ARG A 103 -2.04 -12.59 0.79
CA ARG A 103 -3.25 -13.42 0.74
C ARG A 103 -3.50 -13.81 -0.72
N ARG A 104 -3.60 -15.10 -1.03
CA ARG A 104 -3.92 -15.59 -2.39
C ARG A 104 -5.38 -16.05 -2.45
N LYS A 105 -6.01 -15.86 -3.61
CA LYS A 105 -7.34 -16.35 -3.95
C LYS A 105 -7.20 -17.44 -5.02
N LYS A 106 -7.93 -18.53 -4.82
CA LYS A 106 -8.06 -19.60 -5.81
C LYS A 106 -9.05 -19.17 -6.89
N LEU A 107 -8.63 -19.17 -8.14
CA LEU A 107 -9.47 -18.94 -9.31
C LEU A 107 -9.57 -20.25 -10.09
N ARG A 108 -10.79 -20.59 -10.51
CA ARG A 108 -11.06 -21.76 -11.37
C ARG A 108 -11.34 -21.24 -12.78
N GLY A 109 -10.64 -21.77 -13.77
CA GLY A 109 -10.85 -21.48 -15.19
C GLY A 109 -10.79 -22.74 -16.06
N GLN A 110 -10.98 -22.59 -17.37
CA GLN A 110 -10.93 -23.71 -18.32
C GLN A 110 -9.59 -24.47 -18.31
N GLY A 111 -8.48 -23.82 -17.92
CA GLY A 111 -7.15 -24.43 -17.76
C GLY A 111 -6.84 -24.99 -16.36
N GLY A 112 -7.85 -25.17 -15.50
CA GLY A 112 -7.67 -25.67 -14.13
C GLY A 112 -7.67 -24.57 -13.05
N GLU A 113 -7.08 -24.88 -11.90
CA GLU A 113 -7.12 -24.01 -10.73
C GLU A 113 -5.79 -23.24 -10.56
N ILE A 114 -5.85 -21.91 -10.53
CA ILE A 114 -4.68 -21.03 -10.37
C ILE A 114 -4.82 -20.21 -9.08
N MET A 115 -3.71 -20.02 -8.35
CA MET A 115 -3.64 -19.22 -7.13
C MET A 115 -3.08 -17.83 -7.42
N VAL A 116 -3.94 -16.81 -7.44
CA VAL A 116 -3.55 -15.41 -7.72
C VAL A 116 -3.51 -14.59 -6.44
N ALA A 117 -2.65 -13.58 -6.36
CA ALA A 117 -2.66 -12.63 -5.25
C ALA A 117 -4.03 -11.94 -5.13
N THR A 118 -4.54 -11.82 -3.91
CA THR A 118 -5.79 -11.11 -3.65
C THR A 118 -5.48 -9.62 -3.77
N PRO A 119 -6.21 -8.86 -4.61
CA PRO A 119 -6.02 -7.43 -4.68
C PRO A 119 -6.26 -6.80 -3.30
N GLN A 120 -5.47 -5.78 -2.97
CA GLN A 120 -5.66 -5.03 -1.74
C GLN A 120 -7.04 -4.34 -1.74
N ASN A 121 -7.58 -4.12 -0.54
CA ASN A 121 -8.84 -3.38 -0.42
C ASN A 121 -8.64 -1.95 -0.92
N ILE A 122 -9.51 -1.48 -1.82
CA ILE A 122 -9.51 -0.13 -2.39
C ILE A 122 -9.43 0.94 -1.29
N ASP A 123 -10.10 0.74 -0.15
CA ASP A 123 -10.08 1.71 0.94
C ASP A 123 -8.69 1.82 1.61
N LYS A 124 -7.98 0.69 1.72
CA LYS A 124 -6.60 0.67 2.22
C LYS A 124 -5.65 1.36 1.24
N VAL A 125 -5.80 1.06 -0.05
CA VAL A 125 -5.02 1.72 -1.11
C VAL A 125 -5.25 3.23 -1.11
N LYS A 126 -6.51 3.68 -1.00
CA LYS A 126 -6.85 5.10 -0.87
C LYS A 126 -6.21 5.73 0.37
N ALA A 127 -6.24 5.04 1.51
CA ALA A 127 -5.63 5.53 2.73
C ALA A 127 -4.10 5.65 2.61
N GLU A 128 -3.44 4.67 2.00
CA GLU A 128 -2.01 4.72 1.70
C GLU A 128 -1.65 5.86 0.75
N ILE A 129 -2.41 6.03 -0.33
CA ILE A 129 -2.21 7.15 -1.28
C ILE A 129 -2.38 8.49 -0.56
N ARG A 130 -3.40 8.65 0.30
CA ARG A 130 -3.59 9.87 1.10
C ARG A 130 -2.41 10.12 2.03
N LYS A 131 -1.87 9.08 2.67
CA LYS A 131 -0.66 9.19 3.50
C LYS A 131 0.54 9.63 2.68
N LYS A 132 0.74 9.06 1.49
CA LYS A 132 1.84 9.42 0.58
C LYS A 132 1.73 10.82 -0.01
N ILE A 133 0.51 11.30 -0.22
CA ILE A 133 0.26 12.70 -0.57
C ILE A 133 0.61 13.61 0.63
N SER A 134 0.21 13.21 1.84
CA SER A 134 0.47 13.97 3.07
C SER A 134 1.96 14.00 3.44
N SER A 135 2.70 12.93 3.17
CA SER A 135 4.15 12.87 3.36
C SER A 135 4.94 13.63 2.30
N GLY A 136 4.29 14.13 1.24
CA GLY A 136 4.93 14.83 0.13
C GLY A 136 5.65 13.91 -0.88
N GLU A 137 5.54 12.59 -0.74
CA GLU A 137 6.05 11.63 -1.73
C GLU A 137 5.34 11.81 -3.08
N TYR A 138 4.02 12.00 -3.04
CA TYR A 138 3.21 12.32 -4.22
C TYR A 138 2.76 13.77 -4.23
N THR A 139 3.24 14.54 -5.22
CA THR A 139 2.82 15.93 -5.42
C THR A 139 1.60 15.99 -6.34
N VAL A 140 0.48 16.51 -5.83
CA VAL A 140 -0.79 16.61 -6.59
C VAL A 140 -0.80 17.81 -7.56
N GLY A 141 0.19 18.70 -7.48
CA GLY A 141 0.32 19.91 -8.30
C GLY A 141 -0.57 21.07 -7.83
N GLN A 142 -0.33 22.25 -8.38
CA GLN A 142 -1.07 23.49 -8.09
C GLN A 142 -2.28 23.64 -9.01
N GLN A 143 -3.34 24.28 -8.51
CA GLN A 143 -4.53 24.58 -9.30
C GLN A 143 -4.22 25.69 -10.31
N ILE A 144 -4.54 25.45 -11.58
CA ILE A 144 -4.31 26.38 -12.68
C ILE A 144 -5.57 26.55 -13.52
N ALA A 145 -5.66 27.71 -14.18
CA ALA A 145 -6.72 28.06 -15.12
C ALA A 145 -8.14 27.82 -14.54
N PRO A 146 -8.51 28.50 -13.44
CA PRO A 146 -9.87 28.40 -12.90
C PRO A 146 -10.88 28.91 -13.92
N ARG A 147 -11.86 28.08 -14.23
CA ARG A 147 -12.99 28.42 -15.10
C ARG A 147 -14.29 28.19 -14.33
N LYS A 148 -15.15 29.20 -14.34
CA LYS A 148 -16.49 29.12 -13.76
C LYS A 148 -17.43 28.48 -14.76
N TYR A 149 -18.20 27.50 -14.30
CA TYR A 149 -19.24 26.84 -15.05
C TYR A 149 -20.54 26.90 -14.27
N GLU A 150 -21.64 27.04 -15.00
CA GLU A 150 -22.98 26.95 -14.46
C GLU A 150 -23.56 25.59 -14.82
N LYS A 151 -24.00 24.85 -13.81
CA LYS A 151 -24.76 23.62 -13.99
C LYS A 151 -26.23 23.94 -13.76
N MET A 152 -27.05 23.72 -14.77
CA MET A 152 -28.50 23.70 -14.64
C MET A 152 -28.95 22.26 -14.43
N ALA A 153 -29.65 22.00 -13.32
CA ALA A 153 -30.23 20.71 -13.02
C ALA A 153 -31.68 20.89 -12.60
N LEU A 154 -32.56 19.98 -13.01
CA LEU A 154 -33.93 19.94 -12.55
C LEU A 154 -33.98 19.29 -11.16
N ASN A 155 -34.59 19.99 -10.20
CA ASN A 155 -34.91 19.44 -8.89
C ASN A 155 -36.07 18.45 -8.97
N GLU A 156 -36.31 17.73 -7.88
CA GLU A 156 -37.41 16.75 -7.78
C GLU A 156 -38.80 17.36 -8.02
N ASN A 157 -38.94 18.66 -7.82
CA ASN A 157 -40.17 19.43 -8.02
C ASN A 157 -40.33 19.98 -9.45
N GLY A 158 -39.40 19.67 -10.37
CA GLY A 158 -39.42 20.17 -11.75
C GLY A 158 -38.92 21.60 -11.93
N GLU A 159 -38.34 22.21 -10.88
CA GLU A 159 -37.72 23.54 -10.95
C GLU A 159 -36.27 23.47 -11.41
N ILE A 160 -35.82 24.44 -12.22
CA ILE A 160 -34.44 24.53 -12.67
C ILE A 160 -33.58 25.17 -11.56
N VAL A 161 -32.68 24.39 -10.98
CA VAL A 161 -31.64 24.87 -10.08
C VAL A 161 -30.37 25.15 -10.86
N ARG A 162 -29.86 26.36 -10.68
CA ARG A 162 -28.57 26.82 -11.21
C ARG A 162 -27.54 26.72 -10.09
N SER A 163 -26.49 25.95 -10.30
CA SER A 163 -25.34 25.89 -9.39
C SER A 163 -24.06 26.28 -10.13
N GLU A 164 -23.36 27.28 -9.59
CA GLU A 164 -22.05 27.67 -10.09
C GLU A 164 -20.98 26.79 -9.43
N PHE A 165 -20.03 26.30 -10.24
CA PHE A 165 -18.86 25.59 -9.74
C PHE A 165 -17.63 25.98 -10.54
N VAL A 166 -16.47 25.91 -9.89
CA VAL A 166 -15.18 26.21 -10.50
C VAL A 166 -14.50 24.90 -10.87
N VAL A 167 -14.08 24.79 -12.14
CA VAL A 167 -13.24 23.70 -12.62
C VAL A 167 -11.84 24.24 -12.82
N GLU A 168 -10.87 23.51 -12.27
CA GLU A 168 -9.46 23.88 -12.31
C GLU A 168 -8.65 22.69 -12.80
N GLY A 169 -7.66 22.96 -13.64
CA GLY A 169 -6.62 21.97 -13.93
C GLY A 169 -5.63 21.89 -12.77
N ARG A 170 -4.90 20.79 -12.65
CA ARG A 170 -3.73 20.72 -11.76
C ARG A 170 -2.46 20.55 -12.57
N LYS A 171 -1.46 21.38 -12.29
CA LYS A 171 -0.14 21.32 -12.92
C LYS A 171 0.96 21.41 -11.88
N GLN A 172 1.96 20.55 -11.98
CA GLN A 172 3.19 20.70 -11.20
C GLN A 172 4.05 21.83 -11.80
N PRO A 173 4.50 22.81 -11.01
CA PRO A 173 5.40 23.85 -11.49
C PRO A 173 6.69 23.26 -12.05
N LEU A 174 7.15 23.79 -13.20
CA LEU A 174 8.39 23.33 -13.82
C LEU A 174 9.62 23.56 -12.93
N VAL A 175 9.60 24.61 -12.10
CA VAL A 175 10.68 24.91 -11.15
C VAL A 175 10.84 23.78 -10.13
N GLU A 176 9.74 23.35 -9.50
CA GLU A 176 9.76 22.25 -8.53
C GLU A 176 10.24 20.93 -9.16
N ILE A 177 9.82 20.64 -10.40
CA ILE A 177 10.29 19.47 -11.14
C ILE A 177 11.79 19.56 -11.38
N ARG A 178 12.31 20.72 -11.81
CA ARG A 178 13.74 20.92 -12.06
C ARG A 178 14.57 20.73 -10.79
N GLU A 179 14.16 21.34 -9.68
CA GLU A 179 14.86 21.21 -8.40
C GLU A 179 14.88 19.76 -7.91
N ARG A 180 13.74 19.06 -7.96
CA ARG A 180 13.66 17.65 -7.56
C ARG A 180 14.54 16.77 -8.45
N THR A 181 14.52 16.98 -9.76
CA THR A 181 15.33 16.22 -10.70
C THR A 181 16.82 16.49 -10.48
N LEU A 182 17.22 17.75 -10.31
CA LEU A 182 18.61 18.12 -10.00
C LEU A 182 19.09 17.45 -8.72
N LYS A 183 18.33 17.52 -7.63
CA LYS A 183 18.66 16.85 -6.37
C LYS A 183 18.77 15.33 -6.51
N SER A 184 17.91 14.72 -7.33
CA SER A 184 17.98 13.27 -7.60
C SER A 184 19.19 12.88 -8.44
N GLN A 185 19.62 13.77 -9.33
CA GLN A 185 20.72 13.58 -10.28
C GLN A 185 22.08 14.01 -9.69
N GLU A 186 22.10 14.78 -8.60
CA GLU A 186 23.30 15.33 -7.97
C GLU A 186 24.37 14.26 -7.70
N LYS A 187 23.97 13.08 -7.18
CA LYS A 187 24.86 11.92 -6.98
C LYS A 187 25.51 11.37 -8.26
N HIS A 188 24.97 11.68 -9.42
CA HIS A 188 25.48 11.27 -10.73
C HIS A 188 26.16 12.43 -11.46
N MET A 189 26.05 13.65 -10.94
CA MET A 189 26.68 14.84 -11.49
C MET A 189 28.08 14.98 -10.90
N ARG A 190 29.09 15.05 -11.77
CA ARG A 190 30.46 15.40 -11.37
C ARG A 190 30.61 16.91 -11.48
N GLN A 191 30.06 17.65 -10.51
CA GLN A 191 30.23 19.10 -10.46
C GLN A 191 31.41 19.43 -9.56
N ARG A 192 32.60 19.54 -10.18
CA ARG A 192 33.75 20.18 -9.53
C ARG A 192 33.62 21.70 -9.65
N CYS A 193 34.14 22.44 -8.67
CA CYS A 193 34.20 23.89 -8.77
C CYS A 193 35.38 24.33 -9.66
N ASP A 194 35.37 25.57 -10.14
CA ASP A 194 36.44 26.08 -11.02
C ASP A 194 37.81 26.04 -10.33
N ASP A 195 37.86 26.38 -9.04
CA ASP A 195 39.08 26.31 -8.24
C ASP A 195 39.65 24.89 -8.13
N GLU A 196 38.82 23.86 -8.22
CA GLU A 196 39.25 22.45 -8.21
C GLU A 196 39.89 22.05 -9.55
N TYR A 197 39.42 22.63 -10.66
CA TYR A 197 40.06 22.43 -11.97
C TYR A 197 41.41 23.14 -12.06
N ASP A 198 41.52 24.33 -11.49
CA ASP A 198 42.75 25.12 -11.53
C ASP A 198 43.86 24.50 -10.69
N LYS A 199 43.51 23.86 -9.55
CA LYS A 199 44.44 23.15 -8.68
C LYS A 199 44.83 21.75 -9.16
N MET A 200 44.17 21.23 -10.20
CA MET A 200 44.43 19.90 -10.71
C MET A 200 45.78 19.82 -11.43
N THR A 201 46.59 18.83 -11.08
CA THR A 201 47.87 18.55 -11.75
C THR A 201 47.64 17.90 -13.12
N SER A 202 48.61 18.05 -14.02
CA SER A 202 48.56 17.48 -15.37
C SER A 202 48.31 15.96 -15.36
N GLU A 203 48.94 15.22 -14.43
CA GLU A 203 48.72 13.78 -14.27
C GLU A 203 47.28 13.44 -13.87
N SER A 204 46.66 14.27 -13.02
CA SER A 204 45.27 14.08 -12.59
C SER A 204 44.29 14.36 -13.73
N LEU A 205 44.56 15.37 -14.56
CA LEU A 205 43.79 15.68 -15.76
C LEU A 205 43.85 14.52 -16.77
N ILE A 206 45.04 14.02 -17.06
CA ILE A 206 45.25 12.85 -17.95
C ILE A 206 44.48 11.64 -17.43
N THR A 207 44.57 11.36 -16.13
CA THR A 207 43.86 10.24 -15.51
C THR A 207 42.34 10.38 -15.66
N CYS A 208 41.81 11.58 -15.41
CA CYS A 208 40.38 11.86 -15.55
C CYS A 208 39.91 11.74 -17.01
N LEU A 209 40.66 12.31 -17.97
CA LEU A 209 40.37 12.26 -19.40
C LEU A 209 40.46 10.83 -19.96
N LYS A 210 41.44 10.03 -19.53
CA LYS A 210 41.52 8.59 -19.89
C LYS A 210 40.34 7.80 -19.34
N ALA A 211 39.89 8.09 -18.13
CA ALA A 211 38.72 7.42 -17.53
C ALA A 211 37.40 7.72 -18.27
N ILE A 212 37.33 8.82 -19.01
CA ILE A 212 36.19 9.17 -19.87
C ILE A 212 36.45 8.91 -21.37
N ASN A 213 37.61 8.33 -21.71
CA ASN A 213 38.05 8.00 -23.07
C ASN A 213 38.15 9.21 -24.02
N GLU A 214 38.56 10.36 -23.49
CA GLU A 214 38.64 11.64 -24.22
C GLU A 214 40.06 12.26 -24.15
N TYR A 215 41.07 11.46 -23.82
CA TYR A 215 42.45 11.91 -23.73
C TYR A 215 43.13 11.95 -25.10
N HIS A 216 43.81 13.05 -25.40
CA HIS A 216 44.63 13.24 -26.60
C HIS A 216 46.06 13.59 -26.18
N GLU A 217 47.06 12.93 -26.78
CA GLU A 217 48.48 13.09 -26.40
C GLU A 217 49.04 14.47 -26.78
N ASP A 218 48.47 15.13 -27.79
CA ASP A 218 48.95 16.40 -28.33
C ASP A 218 48.32 17.65 -27.67
N GLU A 219 47.44 17.48 -26.68
CA GLU A 219 46.75 18.60 -26.04
C GLU A 219 47.60 19.29 -24.96
N ASN A 220 47.59 20.62 -24.95
CA ASN A 220 48.18 21.42 -23.85
C ASN A 220 47.34 21.26 -22.56
N VAL A 221 47.97 21.39 -21.39
CA VAL A 221 47.36 21.28 -20.05
C VAL A 221 46.12 22.17 -19.90
N GLN A 222 46.15 23.40 -20.43
CA GLN A 222 44.98 24.28 -20.39
C GLN A 222 43.83 23.76 -21.26
N SER A 223 44.13 23.22 -22.45
CA SER A 223 43.14 22.59 -23.32
C SER A 223 42.52 21.35 -22.69
N MET A 224 43.34 20.51 -22.05
CA MET A 224 42.87 19.34 -21.29
C MET A 224 41.92 19.75 -20.15
N ARG A 225 42.25 20.84 -19.44
CA ARG A 225 41.41 21.39 -18.36
C ARG A 225 40.07 21.88 -18.89
N ASP A 226 40.09 22.71 -19.93
CA ASP A 226 38.87 23.28 -20.52
C ASP A 226 37.97 22.18 -21.10
N ARG A 227 38.56 21.17 -21.75
CA ARG A 227 37.85 20.01 -22.29
C ARG A 227 37.22 19.15 -21.19
N LEU A 228 37.97 18.83 -20.13
CA LEU A 228 37.43 18.08 -18.99
C LEU A 228 36.26 18.84 -18.34
N LYS A 229 36.42 20.14 -18.16
CA LYS A 229 35.40 21.04 -17.60
C LYS A 229 34.14 21.08 -18.47
N ASP A 230 34.29 21.18 -19.79
CA ASP A 230 33.16 21.19 -20.71
C ASP A 230 32.42 19.84 -20.72
N ILE A 231 33.15 18.72 -20.80
CA ILE A 231 32.54 17.39 -20.80
C ILE A 231 31.84 17.11 -19.47
N GLU A 232 32.47 17.35 -18.32
CA GLU A 232 31.83 17.08 -17.03
C GLU A 232 30.58 17.97 -16.81
N ARG A 233 30.55 19.17 -17.40
CA ARG A 233 29.39 20.07 -17.38
C ARG A 233 28.31 19.73 -18.39
N THR A 234 28.63 19.15 -19.54
CA THR A 234 27.65 18.92 -20.62
C THR A 234 27.25 17.46 -20.78
N ARG A 235 27.96 16.51 -20.17
CA ARG A 235 27.69 15.07 -20.32
C ARG A 235 26.30 14.64 -19.89
N HIS A 236 25.68 15.36 -18.96
CA HIS A 236 24.30 15.10 -18.55
C HIS A 236 23.24 15.58 -19.57
N LEU A 237 23.63 16.42 -20.54
CA LEU A 237 22.79 16.90 -21.64
C LEU A 237 22.81 15.96 -22.86
N CYS A 238 23.88 15.17 -23.04
CA CYS A 238 24.03 14.25 -24.18
C CYS A 238 23.46 12.85 -23.94
N ASN A 239 23.09 12.51 -22.69
CA ASN A 239 22.56 11.20 -22.30
C ASN A 239 21.02 11.17 -22.12
N SER A 240 20.31 12.16 -22.64
CA SER A 240 18.84 12.28 -22.58
C SER A 240 18.17 12.06 -23.92
#